data_AF-A0A0H2RH57-F1
#
_entry.id   AF-A0A0H2RH57-F1
#
_cell.length_a   1.000
_cell.length_b   1.000
_cell.length_c   1.000
_cell.angle_alpha   90.00
_cell.angle_beta   90.00
_cell.angle_gamma   90.00
#
_symmetry.space_group_name_H-M   'P 1'
#
loop_
_entity.id
_entity.type
_entity.pdbx_description
1 polymer ?
#
loop_
_entity_poly.entity_id
_entity_poly.type
_entity_poly.pdbx_seq_one_letter_code
_entity_poly.pdbx_strand_id
1 'polypeptide(L)'
;LKIAEVQYFFQIKIQGVVNTVALVANYSSPNTHLLEKSSGALAVCKHLGQANLEVIKVQSILSVVGMVPYPHTQERDMFFLVERMG
;
A
#
# COMPACT_ATOMS: atom_id res chain seq x y z
N LEU A 1 6.34 -5.04 7.29
CA LEU A 1 5.27 -4.04 7.08
C LEU A 1 4.85 -4.12 5.61
N LYS A 2 3.56 -4.18 5.29
CA LYS A 2 3.05 -4.25 3.90
C LYS A 2 2.31 -2.95 3.59
N ILE A 3 2.58 -2.37 2.42
CA ILE A 3 1.91 -1.15 1.95
C ILE A 3 0.95 -1.56 0.83
N ALA A 4 -0.27 -1.05 0.88
CA ALA A 4 -1.29 -1.32 -0.12
C ALA A 4 -2.23 -0.11 -0.26
N GLU A 5 -2.76 0.08 -1.47
CA GLU A 5 -3.78 1.08 -1.76
C GLU A 5 -5.17 0.47 -1.55
N VAL A 6 -5.98 1.07 -0.68
CA VAL A 6 -7.37 0.65 -0.51
C VAL A 6 -8.19 1.04 -1.73
N GLN A 7 -8.82 0.05 -2.36
CA GLN A 7 -9.69 0.24 -3.50
C GLN A 7 -11.14 0.50 -3.04
N TYR A 8 -11.63 -0.32 -2.10
CA TYR A 8 -12.99 -0.20 -1.55
C TYR A 8 -13.13 -0.94 -0.22
N PHE A 9 -14.02 -0.41 0.62
CA PHE A 9 -14.49 -1.05 1.85
C PHE A 9 -15.83 -1.72 1.61
N PHE A 10 -16.03 -2.91 2.18
CA PHE A 10 -17.28 -3.65 2.04
C PHE A 10 -17.49 -4.63 3.19
N GLN A 11 -18.70 -5.16 3.29
CA GLN A 11 -19.06 -6.19 4.26
C GLN A 11 -19.28 -7.53 3.56
N ILE A 12 -18.75 -8.60 4.15
CA ILE A 12 -18.98 -9.98 3.71
C ILE A 12 -19.55 -10.79 4.86
N LYS A 13 -20.48 -11.70 4.53
CA LYS A 13 -21.06 -12.62 5.51
C LYS A 13 -20.42 -13.99 5.32
N ILE A 14 -19.63 -14.42 6.30
CA ILE A 14 -18.98 -15.74 6.32
C ILE A 14 -19.59 -16.51 7.48
N GLN A 15 -20.23 -17.65 7.20
CA GLN A 15 -20.84 -18.53 8.21
C GLN A 15 -21.76 -17.78 9.19
N GLY A 16 -22.59 -16.85 8.68
CA GLY A 16 -23.51 -16.08 9.51
C GLY A 16 -22.93 -14.80 10.12
N VAL A 17 -21.60 -14.67 10.19
CA VAL A 17 -20.91 -13.52 10.79
C VAL A 17 -20.59 -12.47 9.73
N VAL A 18 -20.98 -11.23 9.99
CA VAL A 18 -20.65 -10.08 9.14
C VAL A 18 -19.23 -9.60 9.47
N ASN A 19 -18.38 -9.51 8.45
CA ASN A 19 -17.01 -9.04 8.54
C ASN A 19 -16.87 -7.77 7.70
N THR A 20 -16.31 -6.70 8.28
CA THR A 20 -15.93 -5.50 7.52
C THR A 20 -14.51 -5.67 7.00
N VAL A 21 -14.37 -5.61 5.68
CA VAL A 21 -13.12 -5.87 4.95
C VAL A 21 -12.81 -4.73 3.99
N ALA A 22 -11.56 -4.69 3.52
CA ALA A 22 -11.10 -3.81 2.45
C ALA A 22 -10.48 -4.64 1.33
N LEU A 23 -10.77 -4.30 0.09
CA LEU A 23 -9.96 -4.77 -1.03
C LEU A 23 -8.81 -3.80 -1.22
N VAL A 24 -7.60 -4.34 -1.31
CA VAL A 24 -6.37 -3.54 -1.46
C VAL A 24 -5.56 -4.01 -2.66
N ALA A 25 -4.95 -3.06 -3.37
CA ALA A 25 -3.93 -3.31 -4.39
C ALA A 25 -2.55 -3.14 -3.75
N ASN A 26 -1.72 -4.18 -3.84
CA ASN A 26 -0.46 -4.20 -3.12
C ASN A 26 0.64 -3.37 -3.80
N TYR A 27 1.50 -2.77 -3.00
CA TYR A 27 2.80 -2.30 -3.45
C TYR A 27 3.86 -3.39 -3.21
N SER A 28 4.95 -3.34 -3.98
CA SER A 28 6.15 -4.15 -3.73
C SER A 28 6.81 -3.76 -2.40
N SER A 29 7.79 -4.56 -1.96
CA SER A 29 8.75 -4.09 -0.97
C SER A 29 9.50 -2.85 -1.49
N PRO A 30 9.96 -1.94 -0.59
CA PRO A 30 10.76 -0.80 -0.99
C PRO A 30 12.04 -1.21 -1.73
N ASN A 31 12.47 -0.39 -2.69
CA ASN A 31 13.75 -0.53 -3.35
C ASN A 31 14.88 -0.37 -2.30
N THR A 32 15.62 -1.45 -2.07
CA THR A 32 16.64 -1.53 -1.01
C THR A 32 17.77 -0.53 -1.23
N HIS A 33 18.22 -0.34 -2.47
CA HIS A 33 19.30 0.60 -2.78
C HIS A 33 18.94 2.05 -2.42
N LEU A 34 17.74 2.50 -2.80
CA LEU A 34 17.28 3.86 -2.49
C LEU A 34 17.04 4.05 -0.99
N LEU A 35 16.49 3.02 -0.33
CA LEU A 35 16.23 3.06 1.11
C LEU A 35 17.54 3.14 1.91
N GLU A 36 18.54 2.33 1.56
CA GLU A 36 19.85 2.34 2.22
C GLU A 36 20.61 3.65 1.96
N LYS A 37 20.65 4.12 0.71
CA LYS A 37 21.32 5.38 0.34
C LYS A 37 20.72 6.60 1.04
N SER A 38 19.42 6.55 1.35
CA SER A 38 18.71 7.61 2.07
C SER A 38 18.68 7.41 3.60
N SER A 39 19.41 6.43 4.13
CA SER A 39 19.38 6.07 5.56
C SER A 39 17.96 5.83 6.10
N GLY A 40 17.10 5.21 5.28
CA GLY A 40 15.72 4.88 5.62
C GLY A 40 14.69 5.98 5.32
N ALA A 41 15.10 7.16 4.85
CA ALA A 41 14.19 8.28 4.64
C ALA A 41 13.31 8.15 3.39
N LEU A 42 13.75 7.39 2.37
CA LEU A 42 13.06 7.28 1.09
C LEU A 42 12.68 5.83 0.79
N ALA A 43 11.41 5.48 1.05
CA ALA A 43 10.83 4.19 0.68
C ALA A 43 10.09 4.29 -0.67
N VAL A 44 10.74 3.86 -1.76
CA VAL A 44 10.14 3.79 -3.10
C VAL A 44 9.65 2.38 -3.38
N CYS A 45 8.37 2.22 -3.73
CA CYS A 45 7.74 0.94 -4.03
C CYS A 45 7.06 0.98 -5.40
N LYS A 46 6.91 -0.20 -6.03
CA LYS A 46 6.15 -0.37 -7.26
C LYS A 46 4.70 -0.73 -6.95
N HIS A 47 3.73 -0.09 -7.59
CA HIS A 47 2.33 -0.46 -7.55
C HIS A 47 2.13 -1.73 -8.40
N LEU A 48 1.60 -2.80 -7.81
CA LEU A 48 1.52 -4.11 -8.47
C LEU A 48 0.23 -4.32 -9.28
N GLY A 49 -0.57 -3.27 -9.46
CA GLY A 49 -1.78 -3.25 -10.26
C GLY A 49 -2.90 -4.17 -9.75
N GLN A 50 -3.92 -4.35 -10.60
CA GLN A 50 -5.11 -5.14 -10.29
C GLN A 50 -4.86 -6.65 -10.23
N ALA A 51 -3.71 -7.13 -10.71
CA ALA A 51 -3.36 -8.55 -10.63
C ALA A 51 -2.99 -8.99 -9.19
N ASN A 52 -2.74 -8.04 -8.28
CA ASN A 52 -2.29 -8.29 -6.91
C ASN A 52 -3.28 -7.74 -5.87
N LEU A 53 -4.57 -8.00 -6.11
CA LEU A 53 -5.65 -7.62 -5.20
C LEU A 53 -5.78 -8.62 -4.05
N GLU A 54 -6.01 -8.10 -2.85
CA GLU A 54 -6.17 -8.89 -1.63
C GLU A 54 -7.31 -8.34 -0.78
N VAL A 55 -8.08 -9.22 -0.15
CA VAL A 55 -9.10 -8.84 0.84
C VAL A 55 -8.50 -8.93 2.23
N ILE A 56 -8.45 -7.81 2.95
CA ILE A 56 -7.95 -7.73 4.32
C ILE A 56 -9.06 -7.33 5.29
N LYS A 57 -8.91 -7.68 6.57
CA LYS A 57 -9.79 -7.13 7.62
C LYS A 57 -9.45 -5.65 7.81
N VAL A 58 -10.47 -4.80 7.97
CA VAL A 58 -10.20 -3.35 8.19
C VAL A 58 -9.37 -3.13 9.47
N GLN A 59 -9.53 -3.97 10.49
CA GLN A 59 -8.79 -3.88 11.74
C GLN A 59 -7.29 -4.20 11.61
N SER A 60 -6.82 -4.74 10.48
CA SER A 60 -5.38 -4.94 10.24
C SER A 60 -4.69 -3.72 9.64
N ILE A 61 -5.42 -2.65 9.31
CA ILE A 61 -4.84 -1.40 8.82
C ILE A 61 -4.24 -0.66 10.01
N LEU A 62 -2.90 -0.52 10.01
CA LEU A 62 -2.16 0.10 11.10
C LEU A 62 -2.13 1.64 11.00
N SER A 63 -2.06 2.17 9.79
CA SER A 63 -1.98 3.60 9.52
C SER A 63 -2.38 3.91 8.07
N VAL A 64 -2.73 5.17 7.80
CA VAL A 64 -2.98 5.69 6.45
C VAL A 64 -1.84 6.63 6.08
N VAL A 65 -1.19 6.35 4.96
CA VAL A 65 -0.05 7.10 4.42
C VAL A 65 -0.35 7.62 3.02
N GLY A 66 0.41 8.61 2.57
CA GLY A 66 0.42 9.02 1.18
C GLY A 66 1.37 8.13 0.38
N MET A 67 0.93 7.66 -0.79
CA MET A 67 1.80 7.06 -1.81
C MET A 67 1.73 7.97 -3.04
N VAL A 68 2.81 8.69 -3.33
CA VAL A 68 2.83 9.69 -4.40
C VAL A 68 3.78 9.27 -5.52
N PRO A 69 3.52 9.62 -6.79
CA PRO A 69 4.38 9.23 -7.90
C PRO A 69 5.84 9.63 -7.68
N TYR A 70 6.76 8.69 -7.92
CA TYR A 70 8.19 8.93 -7.77
C TYR A 70 8.73 9.69 -8.99
N PRO A 71 9.23 10.94 -8.82
CA PRO A 71 9.49 11.82 -9.97
C PRO A 71 10.79 11.49 -10.72
N HIS A 72 11.65 10.62 -10.17
CA HIS A 72 12.97 10.33 -10.74
C HIS A 72 13.00 9.06 -11.60
N THR A 73 11.86 8.66 -12.17
CA THR A 73 11.77 7.52 -13.10
C THR A 73 10.72 7.77 -14.19
N GLN A 74 10.87 7.09 -15.33
CA GLN A 74 9.86 7.06 -16.38
C GLN A 74 8.78 5.98 -16.12
N GLU A 75 9.02 5.07 -15.18
CA GLU A 75 8.06 4.07 -14.73
C GLU A 75 6.90 4.73 -13.98
N ARG A 76 5.70 4.65 -14.56
CA ARG A 76 4.49 5.30 -14.00
C ARG A 76 3.92 4.59 -12.78
N ASP A 77 4.38 3.38 -12.50
CA ASP A 77 3.93 2.55 -11.39
C ASP A 77 4.86 2.65 -10.17
N MET A 78 5.80 3.59 -10.14
CA MET A 78 6.70 3.80 -9.01
C MET A 78 6.20 4.95 -8.12
N PHE A 79 6.10 4.67 -6.82
CA PHE A 79 5.59 5.60 -5.82
C PHE A 79 6.52 5.64 -4.61
N PHE A 80 6.54 6.73 -3.87
CA PHE A 80 7.23 6.78 -2.58
C PHE A 80 6.27 7.10 -1.44
N LEU A 81 6.57 6.53 -0.28
CA LEU A 81 5.80 6.72 0.94
C LEU A 81 6.05 8.11 1.49
N VAL A 82 4.96 8.80 1.83
CA VAL A 82 4.95 10.08 2.54
C VAL A 82 4.09 9.89 3.79
N GLU A 83 4.70 10.12 4.95
CA GLU A 83 3.93 10.19 6.19
C GLU A 83 2.99 11.39 6.12
N ARG A 84 1.72 11.16 6.44
CA ARG A 84 0.78 12.27 6.54
C ARG A 84 1.14 13.07 7.80
N MET A 85 1.71 14.27 7.61
CA MET A 85 1.79 15.24 8.69
C MET A 85 0.36 15.70 9.00
N GLY A 86 -0.07 15.46 10.23
CA GLY A 86 -1.42 15.79 10.72
C GLY A 86 -1.74 17.27 10.64
#